data_AF-A0A151UBD4-F1
#
_entry.id   AF-A0A151UBD4-F1
#
_cell.length_a   1.000
_cell.length_b   1.000
_cell.length_c   1.000
_cell.angle_alpha   90.00
_cell.angle_beta   90.00
_cell.angle_gamma   90.00
#
_symmetry.space_group_name_H-M   'P 1'
#
loop_
_entity.id
_entity.type
_entity.pdbx_description
1 polymer ?
#
loop_
_entity_poly.entity_id
_entity_poly.type
_entity_poly.pdbx_seq_one_letter_code
_entity_poly.pdbx_strand_id
1 'polypeptide(L)'
;MCLVQDIQFPAMFKVPDFQKYTGASCPKGHLTMYYRKMAAYVDNEKLLIHYFQESLSDAALNWYMQLDGGKIQTWKQLADAFLRRYKYNIDLIPYRSDLQSLSKKGDESFKTYAQRWR
;
A
#
# COMPACT_ATOMS: atom_id res chain seq x y z
N MET A 1 7.59 -5.15 -16.49
CA MET A 1 7.97 -3.72 -16.46
C MET A 1 7.99 -3.28 -15.00
N CYS A 2 8.90 -2.38 -14.62
CA CYS A 2 8.93 -1.82 -13.28
C CYS A 2 8.06 -0.56 -13.24
N LEU A 3 7.21 -0.42 -12.22
CA LEU A 3 6.30 0.73 -12.09
C LEU A 3 7.04 2.06 -11.83
N VAL A 4 8.22 1.99 -11.23
CA VAL A 4 9.04 3.15 -10.86
C VAL A 4 10.50 2.93 -11.28
N GLN A 5 11.19 4.02 -11.63
CA GLN A 5 12.60 4.03 -12.05
C GLN A 5 13.52 4.63 -10.97
N ASP A 6 14.82 4.37 -11.06
CA ASP A 6 15.87 4.88 -10.16
C ASP A 6 15.65 4.53 -8.69
N ILE A 7 15.38 3.25 -8.40
CA ILE A 7 15.19 2.76 -7.04
C ILE A 7 16.56 2.67 -6.35
N GLN A 8 16.72 3.40 -5.25
CA GLN A 8 17.88 3.26 -4.37
C GLN A 8 17.63 2.07 -3.44
N PHE A 9 18.40 0.99 -3.60
CA PHE A 9 18.31 -0.17 -2.72
C PHE A 9 19.25 -0.01 -1.52
N PRO A 10 18.75 -0.13 -0.27
CA PRO A 10 19.60 -0.13 0.91
C PRO A 10 20.65 -1.25 0.85
N ALA A 11 21.86 -0.97 1.32
CA ALA A 11 22.86 -2.01 1.51
C ALA A 11 22.32 -3.07 2.48
N MET A 12 22.45 -4.36 2.11
CA MET A 12 21.91 -5.50 2.86
C MET A 12 20.37 -5.58 2.94
N PHE A 13 19.65 -5.01 1.97
CA PHE A 13 18.19 -5.16 1.91
C PHE A 13 17.81 -6.65 1.83
N LYS A 14 17.06 -7.12 2.84
CA LYS A 14 16.40 -8.42 2.82
C LYS A 14 14.95 -8.18 2.43
N VAL A 15 14.50 -8.86 1.38
CA VAL A 15 13.10 -8.84 0.99
C VAL A 15 12.27 -9.37 2.16
N PRO A 16 11.36 -8.56 2.74
CA PRO A 16 10.47 -9.06 3.78
C PRO A 16 9.55 -10.12 3.20
N ASP A 17 9.25 -11.15 3.98
CA ASP A 17 8.19 -12.08 3.62
C ASP A 17 6.83 -11.40 3.79
N PHE A 18 5.97 -11.45 2.77
CA PHE A 18 4.66 -10.80 2.78
C PHE A 18 3.56 -11.84 2.66
N GLN A 19 2.52 -11.69 3.48
CA GLN A 19 1.25 -12.35 3.18
C GLN A 19 0.72 -11.76 1.87
N LYS A 20 0.54 -12.63 0.88
CA LYS A 20 0.07 -12.24 -0.45
C LYS A 20 -1.40 -11.83 -0.41
N TYR A 21 -1.72 -10.69 -1.02
CA TYR A 21 -3.08 -10.22 -1.22
C TYR A 21 -3.61 -10.73 -2.56
N THR A 22 -4.65 -11.56 -2.49
CA THR A 22 -5.32 -12.16 -3.65
C THR A 22 -6.49 -11.32 -4.18
N GLY A 23 -6.90 -10.28 -3.45
CA GLY A 23 -8.14 -9.56 -3.74
C GLY A 23 -9.37 -10.03 -2.95
N ALA A 24 -9.21 -10.85 -1.91
CA ALA A 24 -10.33 -11.35 -1.09
C ALA A 24 -10.36 -10.82 0.35
N SER A 25 -9.27 -10.22 0.84
CA SER A 25 -9.16 -9.72 2.21
C SER A 25 -9.32 -8.20 2.31
N CYS A 26 -9.24 -7.63 3.52
CA CYS A 26 -9.33 -6.19 3.73
C CYS A 26 -8.16 -5.45 3.05
N PRO A 27 -8.40 -4.56 2.08
CA PRO A 27 -7.30 -3.84 1.44
C PRO A 27 -6.65 -2.83 2.41
N LYS A 28 -7.40 -2.26 3.37
CA LYS A 28 -6.82 -1.41 4.41
C LYS A 28 -5.89 -2.20 5.34
N GLY A 29 -6.35 -3.36 5.81
CA GLY A 29 -5.54 -4.26 6.64
C GLY A 29 -4.26 -4.68 5.94
N HIS A 30 -4.34 -4.98 4.64
CA HIS A 30 -3.17 -5.30 3.82
C HIS A 30 -2.16 -4.15 3.76
N LEU A 31 -2.61 -2.93 3.45
CA LEU A 31 -1.74 -1.75 3.42
C LEU A 31 -1.07 -1.51 4.78
N THR A 32 -1.82 -1.62 5.88
CA THR A 32 -1.27 -1.45 7.23
C THR A 32 -0.18 -2.48 7.53
N MET A 33 -0.41 -3.75 7.20
CA MET A 33 0.57 -4.81 7.45
C MET A 33 1.81 -4.67 6.56
N TYR A 34 1.62 -4.37 5.28
CA TYR A 34 2.72 -4.07 4.36
C TYR A 34 3.59 -2.92 4.89
N TYR A 35 2.95 -1.81 5.25
CA TYR A 35 3.64 -0.62 5.73
C TYR A 35 4.42 -0.87 7.03
N ARG A 36 3.86 -1.67 7.95
CA ARG A 36 4.57 -2.11 9.18
C ARG A 36 5.80 -2.96 8.86
N LYS A 37 5.72 -3.88 7.89
CA LYS A 37 6.88 -4.70 7.47
C LYS A 37 7.96 -3.86 6.78
N MET A 38 7.57 -2.79 6.09
CA MET A 38 8.49 -1.86 5.42
C MET A 38 8.89 -0.65 6.28
N ALA A 39 8.59 -0.65 7.59
CA ALA A 39 8.76 0.51 8.47
C ALA A 39 10.17 1.11 8.48
N ALA A 40 11.22 0.29 8.27
CA ALA A 40 12.61 0.75 8.20
C ALA A 40 12.96 1.53 6.92
N TYR A 41 12.09 1.50 5.91
CA TYR A 41 12.34 2.04 4.57
C TYR A 41 11.26 3.03 4.12
N VAL A 42 10.50 3.57 5.07
CA VAL A 42 9.31 4.40 4.81
C VAL A 42 9.63 5.70 4.09
N ASP A 43 10.85 6.22 4.27
CA ASP A 43 11.33 7.42 3.61
C ASP A 43 11.73 7.18 2.13
N ASN A 44 11.80 5.92 1.70
CA ASN A 44 12.11 5.54 0.33
C ASN A 44 10.84 5.08 -0.41
N GLU A 45 10.01 6.04 -0.82
CA GLU A 45 8.71 5.75 -1.47
C GLU A 45 8.84 4.89 -2.72
N LYS A 46 9.90 5.07 -3.52
CA LYS A 46 10.15 4.24 -4.71
C LYS A 46 10.36 2.78 -4.34
N LEU A 47 11.09 2.51 -3.26
CA LEU A 47 11.25 1.16 -2.72
C LEU A 47 9.91 0.59 -2.25
N LEU A 48 9.11 1.40 -1.54
CA LEU A 48 7.77 0.98 -1.11
C LEU A 48 6.86 0.63 -2.28
N ILE A 49 6.86 1.44 -3.34
CA ILE A 49 6.06 1.19 -4.55
C ILE A 49 6.55 -0.09 -5.22
N HIS A 50 7.87 -0.22 -5.42
CA HIS A 50 8.46 -1.37 -6.10
C HIS A 50 8.19 -2.68 -5.38
N TYR A 51 8.40 -2.75 -4.06
CA TYR A 51 8.20 -3.98 -3.30
C TYR A 51 6.72 -4.28 -2.99
N PHE A 52 5.80 -3.36 -3.29
CA PHE A 52 4.39 -3.64 -3.09
C PHE A 52 3.93 -4.83 -3.93
N GLN A 53 4.49 -5.02 -5.12
CA GLN A 53 4.21 -6.18 -5.98
C GLN A 53 4.51 -7.52 -5.29
N GLU A 54 5.53 -7.56 -4.42
CA GLU A 54 5.88 -8.75 -3.64
C GLU A 54 4.84 -9.08 -2.56
N SER A 55 3.93 -8.17 -2.26
CA SER A 55 2.81 -8.41 -1.35
C SER A 55 1.52 -8.82 -2.07
N LEU A 56 1.52 -8.95 -3.40
CA LEU A 56 0.34 -9.23 -4.20
C LEU A 56 0.46 -10.59 -4.91
N SER A 57 -0.68 -11.21 -5.18
CA SER A 57 -0.78 -12.38 -6.06
C SER A 57 -1.95 -12.25 -7.03
N ASP A 58 -1.99 -13.13 -8.04
CA ASP A 58 -3.13 -13.34 -8.93
C ASP A 58 -3.66 -12.04 -9.55
N ALA A 59 -4.97 -11.80 -9.41
CA ALA A 59 -5.66 -10.63 -9.94
C ALA A 59 -5.09 -9.31 -9.39
N ALA A 60 -4.56 -9.29 -8.17
CA ALA A 60 -3.96 -8.10 -7.58
C ALA A 60 -2.58 -7.80 -8.13
N LEU A 61 -1.76 -8.83 -8.33
CA LEU A 61 -0.48 -8.66 -9.00
C LEU A 61 -0.67 -8.21 -10.45
N ASN A 62 -1.60 -8.83 -11.18
CA ASN A 62 -1.92 -8.44 -12.55
C ASN A 62 -2.41 -6.98 -12.65
N TRP A 63 -3.26 -6.55 -11.71
CA TRP A 63 -3.68 -5.15 -11.62
C TRP A 63 -2.49 -4.20 -11.41
N TYR A 64 -1.57 -4.53 -10.50
CA TYR A 64 -0.39 -3.71 -10.25
C TYR A 64 0.49 -3.58 -11.50
N MET A 65 0.69 -4.67 -12.25
CA MET A 65 1.50 -4.69 -13.47
C MET A 65 0.92 -3.83 -14.61
N GLN A 66 -0.36 -3.51 -14.55
CA GLN A 66 -1.06 -2.65 -15.52
C GLN A 66 -1.08 -1.17 -15.10
N LEU A 67 -0.53 -0.83 -13.93
CA LEU A 67 -0.46 0.56 -13.50
C LEU A 67 0.48 1.36 -14.40
N ASP A 68 0.06 2.58 -14.69
CA ASP A 68 0.86 3.54 -15.44
C ASP A 68 1.89 4.18 -14.53
N GLY A 69 3.17 3.89 -14.78
CA GLY A 69 4.30 4.44 -14.04
C GLY A 69 4.30 5.97 -14.03
N GLY A 70 3.83 6.63 -15.09
CA GLY A 70 3.72 8.10 -15.12
C GLY A 70 2.70 8.66 -14.13
N LYS A 71 1.71 7.86 -13.72
CA LYS A 71 0.64 8.27 -12.78
C LYS A 71 0.91 7.87 -11.34
N ILE A 72 1.70 6.83 -11.11
CA ILE A 72 2.03 6.32 -9.77
C ILE A 72 3.49 6.63 -9.45
N GLN A 73 3.71 7.80 -8.85
CA GLN A 73 5.04 8.31 -8.48
C GLN A 73 5.26 8.35 -6.96
N THR A 74 4.18 8.30 -6.17
CA THR A 74 4.21 8.38 -4.71
C THR A 74 3.49 7.20 -4.07
N TRP A 75 3.87 6.86 -2.83
CA TRP A 75 3.20 5.79 -2.09
C TRP A 75 1.70 6.08 -1.91
N LYS A 76 1.35 7.35 -1.65
CA LYS A 76 -0.04 7.79 -1.51
C LYS A 76 -0.86 7.50 -2.77
N GLN A 77 -0.35 7.80 -3.96
CA GLN A 77 -1.05 7.53 -5.22
C GLN A 77 -1.31 6.03 -5.42
N LEU A 78 -0.32 5.18 -5.11
CA LEU A 78 -0.48 3.72 -5.17
C LEU A 78 -1.53 3.23 -4.17
N ALA A 79 -1.44 3.66 -2.92
CA ALA A 79 -2.36 3.27 -1.85
C ALA A 79 -3.81 3.69 -2.19
N ASP A 80 -4.00 4.92 -2.67
CA ASP A 80 -5.30 5.41 -3.09
C ASP A 80 -5.86 4.63 -4.30
N ALA A 81 -5.01 4.30 -5.28
CA ALA A 81 -5.41 3.49 -6.42
C ALA A 81 -5.81 2.06 -6.01
N PHE A 82 -5.06 1.46 -5.08
CA PHE A 82 -5.34 0.15 -4.52
C PHE A 82 -6.67 0.12 -3.77
N LEU A 83 -6.89 1.09 -2.87
CA LEU A 83 -8.14 1.20 -2.11
C LEU A 83 -9.34 1.44 -3.02
N ARG A 84 -9.19 2.25 -4.09
CA ARG A 84 -10.25 2.43 -5.10
C ARG A 84 -10.54 1.14 -5.86
N ARG A 85 -9.51 0.39 -6.26
CA ARG A 85 -9.65 -0.87 -7.00
C ARG A 85 -10.39 -1.93 -6.19
N TYR A 86 -10.07 -2.05 -4.91
CA TYR A 86 -10.60 -3.07 -4.01
C TYR A 86 -11.66 -2.52 -3.05
N LYS A 87 -12.32 -1.41 -3.39
CA LYS A 87 -13.29 -0.73 -2.53
C LYS A 87 -14.42 -1.64 -2.06
N TYR A 88 -14.93 -2.51 -2.93
CA TYR A 88 -15.99 -3.47 -2.57
C TYR A 88 -15.55 -4.45 -1.46
N ASN A 89 -14.26 -4.74 -1.34
CA ASN A 89 -13.71 -5.58 -0.27
C ASN A 89 -13.54 -4.82 1.06
N ILE A 90 -13.72 -3.50 1.05
CA ILE A 90 -13.84 -2.69 2.26
C ILE A 90 -15.22 -2.90 2.88
N ASP A 91 -16.26 -3.02 2.04
CA ASP A 91 -17.66 -3.11 2.46
C ASP A 91 -18.11 -4.56 2.71
N LEU A 92 -17.45 -5.55 2.11
CA LEU A 92 -17.74 -6.98 2.26
C LEU A 92 -17.23 -7.59 3.58
N ILE A 93 -16.50 -6.83 4.39
CA ILE A 93 -16.16 -7.25 5.76
C ILE A 93 -17.25 -6.68 6.65
N PRO A 94 -18.14 -7.50 7.22
CA PRO A 94 -19.12 -7.02 8.19
C PRO A 94 -18.40 -6.71 9.49
N TYR A 95 -17.67 -5.60 9.54
CA TYR A 95 -17.19 -5.02 10.79
C TYR A 95 -17.12 -3.49 10.73
N ARG A 96 -18.25 -2.91 11.15
CA ARG A 96 -18.39 -1.80 12.11
C ARG A 96 -17.86 -0.40 11.70
N SER A 97 -18.78 0.41 11.20
CA SER A 97 -19.18 1.72 11.77
C SER A 97 -18.18 2.86 12.06
N ASP A 98 -16.86 2.73 11.99
CA ASP A 98 -15.92 3.79 12.43
C ASP A 98 -15.17 4.51 11.28
N LEU A 99 -15.82 4.67 10.12
CA LEU A 99 -15.19 5.25 8.93
C LEU A 99 -15.50 6.74 8.71
N GLN A 100 -16.00 7.47 9.71
CA GLN A 100 -16.02 8.94 9.68
C GLN A 100 -14.64 9.57 9.99
N SER A 101 -13.64 8.79 10.44
CA SER A 101 -12.31 9.30 10.81
C SER A 101 -11.29 9.40 9.65
N LEU A 102 -11.65 8.91 8.46
CA LEU A 102 -10.74 8.80 7.30
C LEU A 102 -10.76 10.00 6.35
N SER A 103 -11.68 10.97 6.50
CA SER A 103 -11.60 12.21 5.73
C SER A 103 -10.49 13.09 6.32
N LYS A 104 -9.30 12.99 5.72
CA LYS A 104 -8.12 13.79 6.05
C LYS A 104 -8.45 15.30 5.91
N LYS A 105 -8.32 16.08 6.99
CA LYS A 105 -8.10 17.53 6.91
C LYS A 105 -6.73 17.75 6.25
N GLY A 106 -6.61 18.73 5.37
CA GLY A 106 -5.56 18.85 4.35
C GLY A 106 -4.08 18.90 4.79
N ASP A 107 -3.74 18.75 6.07
CA ASP A 107 -2.43 19.12 6.63
C ASP A 107 -1.71 18.01 7.43
N GLU A 108 -2.20 16.77 7.48
CA GLU A 108 -1.59 15.75 8.38
C GLU A 108 -0.40 14.97 7.79
N SER A 109 0.68 14.92 8.57
CA SER A 109 1.92 14.19 8.30
C SER A 109 1.81 12.67 8.55
N PHE A 110 2.75 11.92 7.97
CA PHE A 110 2.75 10.45 7.96
C PHE A 110 2.77 9.81 9.37
N LYS A 111 3.49 10.44 10.31
CA LYS A 111 3.57 10.00 11.71
C LYS A 111 2.19 9.97 12.39
N THR A 112 1.36 10.95 12.07
CA THR A 112 -0.01 11.07 12.58
C THR A 112 -0.95 10.05 11.96
N TYR A 113 -0.72 9.68 10.68
CA TYR A 113 -1.48 8.59 10.04
C TYR A 113 -1.21 7.24 10.71
N ALA A 114 0.05 6.91 10.99
CA ALA A 114 0.40 5.65 11.65
C ALA A 114 -0.06 5.58 13.12
N GLN A 115 -0.08 6.72 13.83
CA GLN A 115 -0.52 6.79 15.24
C GLN A 115 -2.03 6.61 15.47
N ARG A 116 -2.88 6.85 14.47
CA ARG A 116 -4.34 6.65 14.59
C ARG A 116 -4.78 5.18 14.61
N TRP A 117 -3.88 4.24 14.32
CA TRP A 117 -4.17 2.80 14.23
C TRP A 117 -3.40 1.99 15.27
N ARG A 118 -3.25 2.55 16.48
CA ARG A 118 -2.78 1.83 17.68
C ARG A 118 -3.98 1.39 18.51
#